data_AF-A0A0E3V0M5-F1
#
_entry.id   AF-A0A0E3V0M5-F1
#
_cell.length_a   1.000
_cell.length_b   1.000
_cell.length_c   1.000
_cell.angle_alpha   90.00
_cell.angle_beta   90.00
_cell.angle_gamma   90.00
#
_symmetry.space_group_name_H-M   'P 1'
#
loop_
_entity.id
_entity.type
_entity.pdbx_description
1 polymer ?
#
loop_
_entity_poly.entity_id
_entity_poly.type
_entity_poly.pdbx_seq_one_letter_code
_entity_poly.pdbx_strand_id
1 'polypeptide(L)'
;MPKQPISIAVKIKKLVMNFTKWLLYALIILVLAYASFKVWEYKGEYEKENAAKILAKEQEIEFNDLRKNLATYAPLLVGSPSSILTTRANGKFILAYMLGADVEAFQNAFENSVPIVYVGSQLLGIGCKKSDCEESSAAFVIEPANGKVYLALRKSGELTFYGLEDSKTIPLAFEKWQGFKKAGVQ
;
A
#
# COMPACT_ATOMS: atom_id res chain seq x y z
N MET A 1 78.01 33.16 27.41
CA MET A 1 77.95 31.95 26.56
C MET A 1 77.10 32.24 25.34
N PRO A 2 77.63 32.13 24.10
CA PRO A 2 76.87 32.47 22.90
C PRO A 2 75.81 31.39 22.63
N LYS A 3 74.55 31.82 22.40
CA LYS A 3 73.46 30.93 21.96
C LYS A 3 73.78 30.45 20.54
N GLN A 4 74.01 29.15 20.37
CA GLN A 4 74.20 28.56 19.04
C GLN A 4 72.98 28.86 18.15
N PRO A 5 73.19 29.22 16.87
CA PRO A 5 72.09 29.46 15.95
C PRO A 5 71.34 28.15 15.75
N ILE A 6 70.05 28.13 16.12
CA ILE A 6 69.17 27.01 15.82
C ILE A 6 69.14 26.87 14.30
N SER A 7 69.71 25.79 13.79
CA SER A 7 69.80 25.56 12.35
C SER A 7 68.41 25.53 11.74
N ILE A 8 68.27 26.07 10.53
CA ILE A 8 67.01 26.19 9.78
C ILE A 8 66.28 24.82 9.72
N ALA A 9 67.04 23.73 9.66
CA ALA A 9 66.54 22.35 9.70
C ALA A 9 65.70 22.01 10.96
N VAL A 10 66.07 22.52 12.15
CA VAL A 10 65.34 22.26 13.40
C VAL A 10 64.01 23.02 13.44
N LYS A 11 63.98 24.24 12.88
CA LYS A 11 62.73 25.01 12.75
C LYS A 11 61.76 24.37 11.75
N ILE A 12 62.28 23.89 10.61
CA ILE A 12 61.48 23.19 9.60
C ILE A 12 60.90 21.89 10.18
N LYS A 13 61.73 21.08 10.87
CA LYS A 13 61.27 19.83 11.50
C LYS A 13 60.15 20.06 12.53
N LYS A 14 60.25 21.12 13.33
CA LYS A 14 59.21 21.50 14.31
C LYS A 14 57.92 21.98 13.65
N LEU A 15 58.03 22.73 12.55
CA LEU A 15 56.87 23.19 11.77
C LEU A 15 56.11 22.02 11.12
N VAL A 16 56.85 21.09 10.48
CA VAL A 16 56.29 19.88 9.86
C VAL A 16 55.59 19.00 10.90
N MET A 17 56.18 18.85 12.08
CA MET A 17 55.60 18.05 13.16
C MET A 17 54.32 18.67 13.77
N ASN A 18 54.21 20.00 13.78
CA ASN A 18 52.99 20.68 14.20
C ASN A 18 51.89 20.60 13.13
N PHE A 19 52.25 20.74 11.85
CA PHE A 19 51.30 20.63 10.74
C PHE A 19 50.71 19.22 10.64
N THR A 20 51.54 18.18 10.78
CA THR A 20 51.08 16.78 10.77
C THR A 20 50.14 16.45 11.92
N LYS A 21 50.38 16.99 13.13
CA LYS A 21 49.43 16.87 14.25
C LYS A 21 48.10 17.55 13.94
N TRP A 22 48.12 18.75 13.36
CA TRP A 22 46.89 19.46 12.99
C TRP A 22 46.10 18.71 11.91
N LEU A 23 46.80 18.17 10.91
CA LEU A 23 46.21 17.31 9.89
C LEU A 23 45.57 16.05 10.50
N LEU A 24 46.23 15.42 11.48
CA LEU A 24 45.71 14.26 12.19
C LEU A 24 44.42 14.60 12.95
N TYR A 25 44.39 15.73 13.67
CA TYR A 25 43.20 16.18 14.37
C TYR A 25 42.05 16.49 13.41
N ALA A 26 42.33 17.14 12.28
CA ALA A 26 41.34 17.41 11.25
C ALA A 26 40.74 16.10 10.69
N LEU A 27 41.57 15.10 10.41
CA LEU A 27 41.12 13.77 9.98
C LEU A 27 40.22 13.09 11.01
N ILE A 28 40.61 13.10 12.29
CA ILE A 28 39.82 12.51 13.37
C ILE A 28 38.45 13.20 13.47
N ILE A 29 38.40 14.53 13.42
CA ILE A 29 37.14 15.29 13.44
C ILE A 29 36.27 14.92 12.24
N LEU A 30 36.85 14.76 11.05
CA LEU A 30 36.13 14.41 9.83
C LEU A 30 35.50 13.01 9.92
N VAL A 31 36.23 12.04 10.49
CA VAL A 31 35.72 10.69 10.75
C VAL A 31 34.58 10.72 11.78
N LEU A 32 34.73 11.49 12.87
CA LEU A 32 33.68 11.63 13.89
C LEU A 32 32.43 12.32 13.36
N ALA A 33 32.58 13.35 12.54
CA ALA A 33 31.48 14.03 11.88
C ALA A 33 30.75 13.09 10.92
N TYR A 34 31.50 12.30 10.13
CA TYR A 34 30.93 11.30 9.23
C TYR A 34 30.16 10.21 9.99
N ALA A 35 30.73 9.65 11.06
CA ALA A 35 30.07 8.65 11.89
C ALA A 35 28.77 9.19 12.52
N SER A 36 28.81 10.42 13.05
CA SER A 36 27.63 11.08 13.63
C SER A 36 26.54 11.31 12.59
N PHE A 37 26.91 11.72 11.37
CA PHE A 37 25.98 11.88 10.26
C PHE A 37 25.33 10.54 9.89
N LYS A 38 26.11 9.46 9.80
CA LYS A 38 25.59 8.12 9.48
C LYS A 38 24.63 7.56 10.54
N VAL A 39 24.92 7.79 11.82
CA VAL A 39 24.01 7.40 12.91
C VAL A 39 22.69 8.17 12.83
N TRP A 40 22.73 9.46 12.49
CA TRP A 40 21.53 10.28 12.33
C TRP A 40 20.68 9.83 11.13
N GLU A 41 21.30 9.56 9.98
CA GLU A 41 20.64 9.03 8.78
C GLU A 41 19.94 7.70 9.07
N TYR A 42 20.64 6.75 9.70
CA TYR A 42 20.09 5.45 10.08
C TYR A 42 18.90 5.58 11.04
N LYS A 43 18.99 6.46 12.04
CA LYS A 43 17.88 6.70 12.97
C LYS A 43 16.65 7.25 12.25
N GLY A 44 16.85 8.18 11.31
CA GLY A 44 15.76 8.75 10.51
C GLY A 44 15.08 7.72 9.60
N GLU A 45 15.83 6.80 9.00
CA GLU A 45 15.28 5.69 8.22
C GLU A 45 14.51 4.69 9.09
N TYR A 46 15.09 4.30 10.23
CA TYR A 46 14.46 3.38 11.18
C TYR A 46 13.13 3.91 11.75
N GLU A 47 13.07 5.20 12.10
CA GLU A 47 11.85 5.83 12.61
C GLU A 47 10.75 5.88 11.53
N LYS A 48 11.10 6.18 10.27
CA LYS A 48 10.16 6.16 9.15
C LYS A 48 9.62 4.76 8.88
N GLU A 49 10.48 3.75 8.89
CA GLU A 49 10.08 2.36 8.68
C GLU A 49 9.13 1.88 9.79
N ASN A 50 9.45 2.19 11.05
CA ASN A 50 8.58 1.83 12.16
C ASN A 50 7.23 2.57 12.14
N ALA A 51 7.23 3.86 11.80
CA ALA A 51 5.99 4.61 11.64
C ALA A 51 5.12 4.02 10.52
N ALA A 52 5.72 3.64 9.39
CA ALA A 52 5.02 2.96 8.30
C ALA A 52 4.45 1.60 8.73
N LYS A 53 5.20 0.79 9.50
CA LYS A 53 4.71 -0.48 10.04
C LYS A 53 3.54 -0.31 11.01
N ILE A 54 3.59 0.70 11.87
CA ILE A 54 2.49 1.01 12.81
C ILE A 54 1.25 1.42 12.02
N LEU A 55 1.38 2.35 11.07
CA LEU A 55 0.27 2.79 10.21
C LEU A 55 -0.34 1.63 9.42
N ALA A 56 0.48 0.75 8.84
CA ALA A 56 0.00 -0.42 8.12
C ALA A 56 -0.81 -1.36 9.02
N LYS A 57 -0.36 -1.57 10.27
CA LYS A 57 -1.05 -2.38 11.26
C LYS A 57 -2.37 -1.73 11.71
N GLU A 58 -2.39 -0.41 11.91
CA GLU A 58 -3.62 0.32 12.23
C GLU A 58 -4.64 0.22 11.10
N GLN A 59 -4.21 0.42 9.86
CA GLN A 59 -5.06 0.25 8.67
C GLN A 59 -5.59 -1.17 8.54
N GLU A 60 -4.77 -2.19 8.83
CA GLU A 60 -5.21 -3.59 8.83
C GLU A 60 -6.28 -3.86 9.90
N ILE A 61 -6.11 -3.31 11.12
CA ILE A 61 -7.09 -3.43 12.19
C ILE A 61 -8.42 -2.77 11.79
N GLU A 62 -8.36 -1.54 11.28
CA GLU A 62 -9.53 -0.80 10.82
C GLU A 62 -10.23 -1.52 9.66
N PHE A 63 -9.48 -2.00 8.67
CA PHE A 63 -9.99 -2.81 7.58
C PHE A 63 -10.73 -4.06 8.09
N ASN A 64 -10.13 -4.75 9.05
CA ASN A 64 -10.70 -5.96 9.65
C ASN A 64 -11.99 -5.71 10.42
N ASP A 65 -12.12 -4.57 11.10
CA ASP A 65 -13.35 -4.18 11.77
C ASP A 65 -14.44 -3.80 10.76
N LEU A 66 -14.11 -2.93 9.80
CA LEU A 66 -15.05 -2.43 8.80
C LEU A 66 -15.59 -3.55 7.90
N ARG A 67 -14.76 -4.53 7.50
CA ARG A 67 -15.25 -5.67 6.70
C ARG A 67 -16.21 -6.58 7.47
N LYS A 68 -15.99 -6.79 8.78
CA LYS A 68 -16.90 -7.56 9.63
C LYS A 68 -18.22 -6.83 9.82
N ASN A 69 -18.16 -5.53 10.06
CA ASN A 69 -19.35 -4.67 10.12
C ASN A 69 -20.13 -4.74 8.80
N LEU A 70 -19.44 -4.55 7.66
CA LEU A 70 -20.03 -4.68 6.33
C LEU A 70 -20.74 -6.01 6.15
N ALA A 71 -20.08 -7.14 6.45
CA ALA A 71 -20.66 -8.47 6.30
C ALA A 71 -21.90 -8.69 7.17
N THR A 72 -21.95 -8.09 8.36
CA THR A 72 -23.07 -8.19 9.30
C THR A 72 -24.33 -7.52 8.73
N TYR A 73 -24.21 -6.34 8.13
CA TYR A 73 -25.35 -5.62 7.57
C TYR A 73 -25.55 -5.83 6.06
N ALA A 74 -24.61 -6.46 5.35
CA ALA A 74 -24.69 -6.69 3.91
C ALA A 74 -26.02 -7.35 3.45
N PRO A 75 -26.57 -8.35 4.17
CA PRO A 75 -27.91 -8.89 3.89
C PRO A 75 -29.02 -7.84 3.73
N LEU A 76 -28.94 -6.73 4.46
CA LEU A 76 -29.92 -5.63 4.41
C LEU A 76 -29.76 -4.74 3.18
N LEU A 77 -28.66 -4.87 2.44
CA LEU A 77 -28.40 -4.10 1.22
C LEU A 77 -28.96 -4.79 -0.03
N VAL A 78 -29.44 -6.03 0.08
CA VAL A 78 -30.00 -6.76 -1.06
C VAL A 78 -31.17 -5.98 -1.66
N GLY A 79 -31.18 -5.85 -2.98
CA GLY A 79 -32.12 -5.01 -3.72
C GLY A 79 -31.69 -3.54 -3.86
N SER A 80 -30.71 -3.06 -3.08
CA SER A 80 -30.13 -1.73 -3.27
C SER A 80 -29.14 -1.72 -4.44
N PRO A 81 -28.91 -0.56 -5.10
CA PRO A 81 -27.88 -0.44 -6.14
C PRO A 81 -26.49 -0.84 -5.63
N SER A 82 -25.72 -1.58 -6.44
CA SER A 82 -24.38 -2.04 -6.05
C SER A 82 -23.38 -0.90 -5.84
N SER A 83 -23.60 0.28 -6.44
CA SER A 83 -22.83 1.49 -6.18
C SER A 83 -22.90 1.97 -4.72
N ILE A 84 -23.77 1.40 -3.89
CA ILE A 84 -23.81 1.72 -2.45
C ILE A 84 -22.49 1.41 -1.73
N LEU A 85 -21.70 0.44 -2.23
CA LEU A 85 -20.39 0.12 -1.68
C LEU A 85 -19.35 1.22 -1.99
N THR A 86 -19.47 1.90 -3.13
CA THR A 86 -18.54 2.96 -3.55
C THR A 86 -18.87 4.32 -2.94
N THR A 87 -20.10 4.51 -2.46
CA THR A 87 -20.60 5.79 -1.97
C THR A 87 -20.49 5.96 -0.45
N ARG A 88 -20.63 4.88 0.32
CA ARG A 88 -20.55 4.93 1.80
C ARG A 88 -19.11 5.04 2.29
N ALA A 89 -18.89 5.78 3.38
CA ALA A 89 -17.55 6.00 3.96
C ALA A 89 -16.80 4.69 4.25
N ASN A 90 -17.44 3.73 4.93
CA ASN A 90 -16.83 2.43 5.25
C ASN A 90 -16.45 1.66 3.97
N GLY A 91 -17.31 1.71 2.96
CA GLY A 91 -17.05 1.08 1.67
C GLY A 91 -15.87 1.73 0.94
N LYS A 92 -15.77 3.06 0.95
CA LYS A 92 -14.62 3.79 0.38
C LYS A 92 -13.29 3.38 1.02
N PHE A 93 -13.24 3.24 2.34
CA PHE A 93 -12.03 2.77 3.03
C PHE A 93 -11.67 1.34 2.62
N ILE A 94 -12.63 0.41 2.67
CA ILE A 94 -12.43 -0.99 2.28
C ILE A 94 -11.90 -1.07 0.85
N LEU A 95 -12.49 -0.32 -0.08
CA LEU A 95 -12.06 -0.28 -1.48
C LEU A 95 -10.66 0.30 -1.63
N ALA A 96 -10.35 1.41 -0.96
CA ALA A 96 -9.01 2.01 -1.01
C ALA A 96 -7.93 1.07 -0.46
N TYR A 97 -8.21 0.38 0.65
CA TYR A 97 -7.30 -0.59 1.25
C TYR A 97 -7.04 -1.79 0.33
N MET A 98 -8.10 -2.32 -0.32
CA MET A 98 -7.97 -3.51 -1.15
C MET A 98 -7.42 -3.25 -2.56
N LEU A 99 -7.78 -2.12 -3.17
CA LEU A 99 -7.50 -1.84 -4.58
C LEU A 99 -6.27 -0.94 -4.77
N GLY A 100 -5.89 -0.16 -3.76
CA GLY A 100 -4.81 0.81 -3.87
C GLY A 100 -5.02 1.75 -5.07
N ALA A 101 -4.15 1.64 -6.08
CA ALA A 101 -4.20 2.47 -7.27
C ALA A 101 -5.45 2.26 -8.15
N ASP A 102 -6.09 1.09 -8.08
CA ASP A 102 -7.24 0.75 -8.92
C ASP A 102 -8.58 1.20 -8.35
N VAL A 103 -8.59 1.88 -7.20
CA VAL A 103 -9.83 2.30 -6.51
C VAL A 103 -10.71 3.19 -7.40
N GLU A 104 -10.13 4.13 -8.14
CA GLU A 104 -10.87 5.05 -9.00
C GLU A 104 -11.48 4.31 -10.20
N ALA A 105 -10.69 3.43 -10.84
CA ALA A 105 -11.16 2.61 -11.95
C ALA A 105 -12.33 1.71 -11.53
N PHE A 106 -12.24 1.12 -10.34
CA PHE A 106 -13.32 0.33 -9.76
C PHE A 106 -14.57 1.17 -9.47
N GLN A 107 -14.42 2.37 -8.89
CA GLN A 107 -15.56 3.25 -8.62
C GLN A 107 -16.28 3.68 -9.90
N ASN A 108 -15.52 4.04 -10.94
CA ASN A 108 -16.06 4.40 -12.25
C ASN A 108 -16.79 3.21 -12.91
N ALA A 109 -16.35 1.98 -12.63
CA ALA A 109 -17.02 0.78 -13.07
C ALA A 109 -18.34 0.49 -12.31
N PHE A 110 -18.84 1.37 -11.43
CA PHE A 110 -20.15 1.27 -10.80
C PHE A 110 -21.12 2.41 -11.16
N GLU A 111 -20.79 3.24 -12.15
CA GLU A 111 -21.67 4.32 -12.64
C GLU A 111 -23.03 3.76 -13.09
N ASN A 112 -23.04 2.66 -13.82
CA ASN A 112 -24.23 1.87 -14.11
C ASN A 112 -24.19 0.59 -13.27
N SER A 113 -24.86 0.61 -12.12
CA SER A 113 -24.91 -0.55 -11.21
C SER A 113 -26.27 -1.23 -11.19
N VAL A 114 -26.26 -2.54 -11.01
CA VAL A 114 -27.47 -3.34 -10.80
C VAL A 114 -27.72 -3.54 -9.30
N PRO A 115 -28.93 -3.94 -8.88
CA PRO A 115 -29.20 -4.29 -7.50
C PRO A 115 -28.29 -5.42 -6.98
N ILE A 116 -27.93 -5.34 -5.71
CA ILE A 116 -27.22 -6.41 -5.00
C ILE A 116 -28.16 -7.61 -4.87
N VAL A 117 -27.65 -8.81 -5.15
CA VAL A 117 -28.44 -10.06 -5.14
C VAL A 117 -27.77 -11.13 -4.29
N TYR A 118 -28.56 -12.10 -3.83
CA TYR A 118 -28.04 -13.35 -3.28
C TYR A 118 -27.60 -14.29 -4.39
N VAL A 119 -26.44 -14.93 -4.19
CA VAL A 119 -26.01 -16.10 -4.94
C VAL A 119 -25.61 -17.18 -3.93
N GLY A 120 -26.55 -18.08 -3.65
CA GLY A 120 -26.40 -19.01 -2.51
C GLY A 120 -26.32 -18.24 -1.19
N SER A 121 -25.26 -18.49 -0.41
CA SER A 121 -24.97 -17.77 0.84
C SER A 121 -24.14 -16.49 0.66
N GLN A 122 -23.76 -16.15 -0.58
CA GLN A 122 -22.94 -14.99 -0.89
C GLN A 122 -23.83 -13.84 -1.40
N LEU A 123 -23.35 -12.61 -1.26
CA LEU A 123 -23.95 -11.46 -1.91
C LEU A 123 -23.08 -11.02 -3.07
N LEU A 124 -23.72 -10.71 -4.20
CA LEU A 124 -23.08 -10.23 -5.41
C LEU A 124 -23.58 -8.83 -5.75
N GLY A 125 -22.65 -7.91 -5.92
CA GLY A 125 -22.90 -6.62 -6.53
C GLY A 125 -22.12 -6.48 -7.83
N ILE A 126 -22.73 -5.87 -8.84
CA ILE A 126 -22.16 -5.71 -10.18
C ILE A 126 -22.38 -4.27 -10.65
N GLY A 127 -21.39 -3.75 -11.36
CA GLY A 127 -21.50 -2.51 -12.09
C GLY A 127 -20.73 -2.55 -13.41
N CYS A 128 -21.01 -1.56 -14.25
CA CYS A 128 -20.14 -1.20 -15.34
C CYS A 128 -20.01 0.32 -15.51
N LYS A 129 -19.02 0.74 -16.30
CA LYS A 129 -18.86 2.14 -16.69
C LYS A 129 -20.05 2.63 -17.52
N LYS A 130 -20.40 3.90 -17.39
CA LYS A 130 -21.50 4.48 -18.17
C LYS A 130 -21.21 4.37 -19.66
N SER A 131 -22.18 3.84 -20.40
CA SER A 131 -22.18 3.68 -21.87
C SER A 131 -21.22 2.65 -22.47
N ASP A 132 -20.32 2.02 -21.70
CA ASP A 132 -19.43 0.96 -22.21
C ASP A 132 -19.06 -0.06 -21.12
N CYS A 133 -19.84 -1.14 -21.03
CA CYS A 133 -19.57 -2.21 -20.07
C CYS A 133 -18.41 -3.14 -20.48
N GLU A 134 -17.99 -3.13 -21.75
CA GLU A 134 -16.88 -3.97 -22.23
C GLU A 134 -15.53 -3.29 -21.96
N GLU A 135 -15.48 -1.94 -21.99
CA GLU A 135 -14.30 -1.18 -21.60
C GLU A 135 -13.95 -1.38 -20.11
N SER A 136 -14.95 -1.23 -19.24
CA SER A 136 -14.75 -1.36 -17.80
C SER A 136 -15.99 -1.87 -17.08
N SER A 137 -15.82 -2.95 -16.31
CA SER A 137 -16.85 -3.49 -15.44
C SER A 137 -16.25 -4.03 -14.16
N ALA A 138 -17.05 -4.04 -13.10
CA ALA A 138 -16.59 -4.51 -11.80
C ALA A 138 -17.66 -5.30 -11.08
N ALA A 139 -17.22 -6.16 -10.17
CA ALA A 139 -18.10 -6.90 -9.28
C ALA A 139 -17.46 -7.00 -7.90
N PHE A 140 -18.30 -7.16 -6.89
CA PHE A 140 -17.86 -7.55 -5.55
C PHE A 140 -18.69 -8.72 -5.05
N VAL A 141 -18.05 -9.54 -4.22
CA VAL A 141 -18.70 -10.63 -3.49
C VAL A 141 -18.46 -10.42 -2.01
N ILE A 142 -19.53 -10.50 -1.21
CA ILE A 142 -19.45 -10.48 0.25
C ILE A 142 -19.91 -11.84 0.76
N GLU A 143 -19.14 -12.43 1.66
CA GLU A 143 -19.48 -13.64 2.41
C GLU A 143 -19.88 -13.26 3.85
N PRO A 144 -21.18 -13.15 4.17
CA PRO A 144 -21.64 -12.77 5.49
C PRO A 144 -21.12 -13.68 6.61
N ALA A 145 -21.00 -14.98 6.32
CA ALA A 145 -20.63 -16.01 7.30
C ALA A 145 -19.22 -15.82 7.90
N ASN A 146 -18.30 -15.21 7.16
CA ASN A 146 -16.89 -15.12 7.57
C ASN A 146 -16.28 -13.72 7.38
N GLY A 147 -17.07 -12.73 6.94
CA GLY A 147 -16.60 -11.36 6.80
C GLY A 147 -15.67 -11.13 5.60
N LYS A 148 -15.57 -12.08 4.67
CA LYS A 148 -14.71 -11.92 3.50
C LYS A 148 -15.40 -11.08 2.43
N VAL A 149 -14.58 -10.24 1.82
CA VAL A 149 -14.95 -9.38 0.70
C VAL A 149 -13.97 -9.70 -0.42
N TYR A 150 -14.50 -9.88 -1.62
CA TYR A 150 -13.73 -10.11 -2.82
C TYR A 150 -14.15 -9.09 -3.86
N LEU A 151 -13.19 -8.58 -4.61
CA LEU A 151 -13.45 -7.60 -5.66
C LEU A 151 -12.91 -8.16 -6.97
N ALA A 152 -13.58 -7.83 -8.07
CA ALA A 152 -13.10 -8.10 -9.40
C ALA A 152 -13.26 -6.85 -10.26
N LEU A 153 -12.21 -6.52 -11.00
CA LEU A 153 -12.19 -5.40 -11.94
C LEU A 153 -11.80 -5.95 -13.31
N ARG A 154 -12.66 -5.73 -14.31
CA ARG A 154 -12.33 -5.92 -15.71
C ARG A 154 -12.09 -4.57 -16.34
N LYS A 155 -10.88 -4.32 -16.83
CA LYS A 155 -10.49 -3.05 -17.48
C LYS A 155 -9.69 -3.36 -18.74
N SER A 156 -10.09 -2.79 -19.87
CA SER A 156 -9.41 -3.01 -21.16
C SER A 156 -9.25 -4.49 -21.53
N GLY A 157 -10.22 -5.32 -21.13
CA GLY A 157 -10.19 -6.78 -21.36
C GLY A 157 -9.42 -7.61 -20.33
N GLU A 158 -8.62 -6.99 -19.46
CA GLU A 158 -7.92 -7.67 -18.37
C GLU A 158 -8.81 -7.80 -17.15
N LEU A 159 -8.82 -8.98 -16.51
CA LEU A 159 -9.62 -9.27 -15.32
C LEU A 159 -8.72 -9.52 -14.11
N THR A 160 -8.82 -8.65 -13.12
CA THR A 160 -8.03 -8.70 -11.88
C THR A 160 -8.93 -8.96 -10.69
N PHE A 161 -8.48 -9.83 -9.78
CA PHE A 161 -9.17 -10.16 -8.54
C PHE A 161 -8.40 -9.65 -7.33
N TYR A 162 -9.14 -9.21 -6.30
CA TYR A 162 -8.61 -8.71 -5.04
C TYR A 162 -9.26 -9.42 -3.87
N GLY A 163 -8.50 -9.61 -2.79
CA GLY A 163 -8.94 -10.35 -1.60
C GLY A 163 -8.91 -11.88 -1.78
N LEU A 164 -8.37 -12.37 -2.90
CA LEU A 164 -7.99 -13.78 -3.03
C LEU A 164 -6.63 -13.98 -2.34
N GLU A 165 -6.54 -14.99 -1.49
CA GLU A 165 -5.24 -15.50 -1.04
C GLU A 165 -4.71 -16.47 -2.11
N ASP A 166 -3.39 -16.61 -2.24
CA ASP A 166 -2.68 -17.31 -3.33
C ASP A 166 -3.07 -18.79 -3.57
N SER A 167 -3.95 -19.36 -2.76
CA SER A 167 -4.46 -20.74 -2.86
C SER A 167 -5.99 -20.85 -2.87
N LYS A 168 -6.73 -19.74 -2.83
CA LYS A 168 -8.20 -19.76 -2.71
C LYS A 168 -8.90 -19.68 -4.07
N THR A 169 -9.96 -20.48 -4.19
CA THR A 169 -10.84 -20.49 -5.35
C THR A 169 -11.60 -19.17 -5.46
N ILE A 170 -11.75 -18.70 -6.70
CA ILE A 170 -12.62 -17.57 -7.02
C ILE A 170 -14.04 -17.88 -6.53
N PRO A 171 -14.70 -16.98 -5.77
CA PRO A 171 -16.07 -17.17 -5.33
C PRO A 171 -17.01 -17.48 -6.50
N LEU A 172 -17.82 -18.54 -6.36
CA LEU A 172 -18.76 -18.98 -7.41
C LEU A 172 -19.77 -17.90 -7.79
N ALA A 173 -20.06 -16.94 -6.90
CA ALA A 173 -20.93 -15.82 -7.23
C ALA A 173 -20.43 -15.01 -8.43
N PHE A 174 -19.11 -14.93 -8.67
CA PHE A 174 -18.58 -14.25 -9.85
C PHE A 174 -19.00 -14.90 -11.17
N GLU A 175 -19.34 -16.19 -11.21
CA GLU A 175 -19.85 -16.85 -12.42
C GLU A 175 -21.19 -16.29 -12.90
N LYS A 176 -21.93 -15.57 -12.04
CA LYS A 176 -23.18 -14.89 -12.40
C LYS A 176 -22.96 -13.51 -12.99
N TRP A 177 -21.74 -12.98 -12.94
CA TRP A 177 -21.39 -11.71 -13.54
C TRP A 177 -21.01 -11.89 -15.01
N GLN A 178 -21.68 -11.20 -15.92
CA GLN A 178 -21.38 -11.29 -17.37
C GLN A 178 -19.94 -10.85 -17.73
N GLY A 179 -19.31 -10.01 -16.90
CA GLY A 179 -17.91 -9.63 -17.05
C GLY A 179 -16.93 -10.75 -16.66
N PHE A 180 -17.40 -11.80 -16.00
CA PHE A 180 -16.63 -13.00 -15.70
C PHE A 180 -16.49 -13.88 -16.95
N LYS A 181 -15.53 -13.54 -17.80
CA LYS A 181 -15.01 -14.45 -18.81
C LYS A 181 -13.75 -15.07 -18.25
N LYS A 182 -13.85 -16.33 -17.79
CA LYS A 182 -12.69 -17.09 -17.31
C LYS A 182 -11.66 -17.13 -18.45
N ALA A 183 -10.50 -16.52 -18.26
CA ALA A 183 -9.42 -16.63 -19.23
C ALA A 183 -9.08 -18.12 -19.40
N GLY A 184 -9.35 -18.69 -20.60
CA GLY A 184 -8.93 -20.04 -20.94
C GLY A 184 -9.97 -21.17 -20.85
N VAL A 185 -11.26 -20.91 -21.06
CA VAL A 185 -12.18 -21.97 -21.53
C VAL A 185 -12.80 -21.51 -22.85
N GLN A 186 -12.23 -22.00 -23.95
CA GLN A 186 -12.88 -22.06 -25.27
C GLN A 186 -14.05 -23.03 -25.22
#